data_AF-A3FQ13-F1
#
_entry.id   AF-A3FQ13-F1
#
_cell.length_a   1.000
_cell.length_b   1.000
_cell.length_c   1.000
_cell.angle_alpha   90.00
_cell.angle_beta   90.00
_cell.angle_gamma   90.00
#
_symmetry.space_group_name_H-M   'P 1'
#
loop_
_entity.id
_entity.type
_entity.pdbx_description
1 polymer ?
#
loop_
_entity_poly.entity_id
_entity_poly.type
_entity_poly.pdbx_seq_one_letter_code
_entity_poly.pdbx_strand_id
1 'polypeptide(L)'
;CKKEFGIKVSKVNKKKKRKLIILNLILYSPFRIPESFDLRSNEANRKNGGSCITFPDNQGKCANCYNFSALSAIEGATCRQLGKRIPPLSQQHSLDCWLQSKGSVKACSGGQTFEVFNYAIKSKVCTRDSYPSTTHKTGKLGECKSNCNECVGIKNFKWSYTGSSILYEDPWDVITDAIYNYGPVTVSVCSLMPGFNLYSGGYYEPPTCGSIWCGTRQVDHAVTLIGYGVSESGKRYYIMKNSWGLSWGNKGFMNISADMCSTFFNPGWVTSVSMDGISDYCLNREPDKNEIAHDFVI
;
A
#
# COMPACT_ATOMS: atom_id res chain seq x y z
N CYS A 1 -26.92 12.64 77.94
CA CYS A 1 -26.05 13.69 77.38
C CYS A 1 -25.00 13.06 76.46
N LYS A 2 -25.05 13.39 75.15
CA LYS A 2 -23.96 13.51 74.14
C LYS A 2 -22.96 12.32 73.98
N LYS A 3 -22.51 11.91 72.79
CA LYS A 3 -22.75 12.25 71.38
C LYS A 3 -21.97 11.20 70.55
N GLU A 4 -22.58 10.68 69.48
CA GLU A 4 -21.90 9.93 68.43
C GLU A 4 -20.91 10.83 67.66
N PHE A 5 -19.75 10.27 67.29
CA PHE A 5 -18.95 10.77 66.17
C PHE A 5 -18.63 9.61 65.22
N GLY A 6 -19.54 9.37 64.27
CA GLY A 6 -19.30 8.53 63.12
C GLY A 6 -18.45 9.26 62.08
N ILE A 7 -17.24 8.78 61.82
CA ILE A 7 -16.45 9.20 60.67
C ILE A 7 -17.02 8.50 59.44
N LYS A 8 -17.83 9.23 58.65
CA LYS A 8 -18.20 8.83 57.29
C LYS A 8 -16.97 8.90 56.39
N VAL A 9 -16.31 7.76 56.15
CA VAL A 9 -15.40 7.62 55.02
C VAL A 9 -16.26 7.67 53.75
N SER A 10 -16.25 8.82 53.09
CA SER A 10 -16.95 9.02 51.82
C SER A 10 -16.40 8.02 50.80
N LYS A 11 -17.30 7.18 50.26
CA LYS A 11 -17.04 6.35 49.08
C LYS A 11 -16.75 7.29 47.91
N VAL A 12 -15.51 7.74 47.78
CA VAL A 12 -15.03 8.41 46.57
C VAL A 12 -15.25 7.43 45.43
N ASN A 13 -16.16 7.85 44.56
CA ASN A 13 -16.83 7.05 43.55
C ASN A 13 -15.80 6.26 42.72
N LYS A 14 -15.73 4.93 42.89
CA LYS A 14 -14.83 4.05 42.13
C LYS A 14 -14.97 4.24 40.60
N LYS A 15 -16.15 4.71 40.13
CA LYS A 15 -16.36 5.14 38.74
C LYS A 15 -15.54 6.37 38.35
N LYS A 16 -15.41 7.41 39.20
CA LYS A 16 -14.57 8.59 38.92
C LYS A 16 -13.09 8.23 38.92
N LYS A 17 -12.63 7.36 39.84
CA LYS A 17 -11.25 6.87 39.87
C LYS A 17 -10.91 6.00 38.64
N ARG A 18 -11.83 5.12 38.21
CA ARG A 18 -11.72 4.39 36.92
C ARG A 18 -11.74 5.35 35.73
N LYS A 19 -12.60 6.37 35.71
CA LYS A 19 -12.63 7.36 34.62
C LYS A 19 -11.32 8.16 34.54
N LEU A 20 -10.75 8.55 35.68
CA LEU A 20 -9.48 9.29 35.75
C LEU A 20 -8.27 8.41 35.38
N ILE A 21 -8.29 7.13 35.74
CA ILE A 21 -7.25 6.16 35.35
C ILE A 21 -7.36 5.83 33.85
N ILE A 22 -8.57 5.68 33.31
CA ILE A 22 -8.79 5.51 31.86
C ILE A 22 -8.37 6.79 31.12
N LEU A 23 -8.68 7.98 31.63
CA LEU A 23 -8.26 9.25 31.01
C LEU A 23 -6.73 9.41 31.04
N ASN A 24 -6.06 9.04 32.15
CA ASN A 24 -4.60 9.08 32.26
C ASN A 24 -3.88 7.96 31.48
N LEU A 25 -4.52 6.81 31.25
CA LEU A 25 -4.03 5.75 30.35
C LEU A 25 -4.23 6.11 28.87
N ILE A 26 -5.25 6.91 28.53
CA ILE A 26 -5.44 7.45 27.19
C ILE A 26 -4.38 8.53 26.88
N LEU A 27 -3.91 9.25 27.89
CA LEU A 27 -2.89 10.32 27.74
C LEU A 27 -1.44 9.80 27.64
N TYR A 28 -1.20 8.49 27.76
CA TYR A 28 0.14 7.88 27.74
C TYR A 28 0.23 6.63 26.83
N SER A 29 -0.36 6.70 25.64
CA SER A 29 -0.01 5.77 24.54
C SER A 29 0.85 6.54 23.53
N PRO A 30 2.18 6.37 23.51
CA PRO A 30 2.99 6.98 22.46
C PRO A 30 2.61 6.27 21.16
N PHE A 31 2.04 7.01 20.20
CA PHE A 31 1.58 6.54 18.89
C PHE A 31 0.42 5.52 18.89
N ARG A 32 -0.82 6.01 18.95
CA ARG A 32 -1.93 5.28 18.33
C ARG A 32 -1.97 5.61 16.84
N ILE A 33 -1.98 4.57 16.01
CA ILE A 33 -2.29 4.68 14.58
C ILE A 33 -3.65 5.40 14.47
N PRO A 34 -3.78 6.45 13.62
CA PRO A 34 -5.04 7.16 13.46
C PRO A 34 -6.11 6.25 12.87
N GLU A 35 -7.38 6.53 13.13
CA GLU A 35 -8.52 5.74 12.63
C GLU A 35 -8.62 5.75 11.10
N SER A 36 -8.17 6.83 10.46
CA SER A 36 -8.01 6.94 9.02
C SER A 36 -6.66 7.56 8.66
N PHE A 37 -6.12 7.14 7.53
CA PHE A 37 -4.89 7.67 6.98
C PHE A 37 -4.83 7.45 5.48
N ASP A 38 -4.36 8.44 4.74
CA ASP A 38 -4.21 8.38 3.29
C ASP A 38 -2.82 8.84 2.89
N LEU A 39 -2.06 8.01 2.18
CA LEU A 39 -0.74 8.40 1.69
C LEU A 39 -0.78 9.48 0.59
N ARG A 40 -1.96 9.93 0.18
CA ARG A 40 -2.16 11.11 -0.69
C ARG A 40 -2.26 12.42 0.10
N SER A 41 -2.36 12.34 1.42
CA SER A 41 -2.55 13.51 2.28
C SER A 41 -1.28 14.30 2.52
N ASN A 42 -1.43 15.51 3.09
CA ASN A 42 -0.31 16.35 3.45
C ASN A 42 0.60 15.73 4.53
N GLU A 43 0.07 14.84 5.35
CA GLU A 43 0.77 14.13 6.43
C GLU A 43 1.51 12.88 5.94
N ALA A 44 1.36 12.52 4.67
CA ALA A 44 1.99 11.33 4.09
C ALA A 44 3.52 11.42 4.10
N ASN A 45 4.08 12.52 3.59
CA ASN A 45 5.52 12.78 3.65
C ASN A 45 5.91 13.37 5.01
N ARG A 46 6.59 12.56 5.85
CA ARG A 46 6.94 12.92 7.23
C ARG A 46 7.91 14.10 7.39
N LYS A 47 8.64 14.48 6.34
CA LYS A 47 9.66 15.55 6.41
C LYS A 47 9.26 16.80 5.65
N ASN A 48 8.77 16.63 4.43
CA ASN A 48 8.54 17.72 3.49
C ASN A 48 7.05 18.00 3.23
N GLY A 49 6.15 17.20 3.82
CA GLY A 49 4.71 17.32 3.61
C GLY A 49 4.25 16.93 2.20
N GLY A 50 2.94 16.74 2.05
CA GLY A 50 2.26 16.38 0.80
C GLY A 50 2.22 14.87 0.53
N SER A 51 1.46 14.51 -0.51
CA SER A 51 1.27 13.13 -1.00
C SER A 51 2.57 12.36 -1.24
N CYS A 52 2.57 11.06 -0.97
CA CYS A 52 3.59 10.11 -1.36
C CYS A 52 3.17 9.18 -2.51
N ILE A 53 2.02 9.45 -3.13
CA ILE A 53 1.42 8.58 -4.13
C ILE A 53 1.31 9.30 -5.48
N THR A 54 1.75 8.61 -6.53
CA THR A 54 1.52 9.00 -7.92
C THR A 54 0.20 8.42 -8.44
N PHE A 55 -0.37 9.06 -9.45
CA PHE A 55 -1.54 8.54 -10.16
C PHE A 55 -1.28 7.14 -10.76
N PRO A 56 -2.32 6.28 -10.81
CA PRO A 56 -2.25 4.98 -11.47
C PRO A 56 -1.83 5.08 -12.93
N ASP A 57 -0.82 4.29 -13.28
CA ASP A 57 -0.51 4.00 -14.67
C ASP A 57 -1.36 2.81 -15.16
N ASN A 58 -1.15 2.37 -16.40
CA ASN A 58 -1.90 1.31 -17.03
C ASN A 58 -0.94 0.15 -17.40
N GLN A 59 -1.30 -1.09 -17.05
CA GLN A 59 -0.54 -2.30 -17.36
C GLN A 59 -0.77 -2.83 -18.79
N GLY A 60 -1.93 -2.50 -19.38
CA GLY A 60 -2.27 -2.80 -20.76
C GLY A 60 -2.28 -4.30 -21.06
N LYS A 61 -1.59 -4.69 -22.14
CA LYS A 61 -1.62 -6.07 -22.68
C LYS A 61 -0.69 -7.06 -21.98
N CYS A 62 -0.12 -6.70 -20.83
CA CYS A 62 0.78 -7.55 -20.06
C CYS A 62 0.22 -7.77 -18.66
N ALA A 63 0.16 -9.03 -18.20
CA ALA A 63 -0.27 -9.35 -16.84
C ALA A 63 0.87 -9.15 -15.83
N ASN A 64 1.31 -7.90 -15.66
CA ASN A 64 2.41 -7.51 -14.76
C ASN A 64 1.95 -6.59 -13.61
N CYS A 65 0.69 -6.69 -13.18
CA CYS A 65 0.14 -5.94 -12.06
C CYS A 65 0.99 -6.02 -10.78
N TYR A 66 1.63 -7.16 -10.52
CA TYR A 66 2.56 -7.35 -9.42
C TYR A 66 3.79 -6.43 -9.49
N ASN A 67 4.27 -6.13 -10.71
CA ASN A 67 5.36 -5.20 -10.94
C ASN A 67 4.93 -3.75 -10.67
N PHE A 68 3.76 -3.35 -11.17
CA PHE A 68 3.19 -2.05 -10.83
C PHE A 68 2.97 -1.88 -9.33
N SER A 69 2.41 -2.89 -8.67
CA SER A 69 2.13 -2.83 -7.24
C SER A 69 3.41 -2.70 -6.41
N ALA A 70 4.44 -3.51 -6.70
CA ALA A 70 5.71 -3.46 -6.00
C ALA A 70 6.48 -2.14 -6.23
N LEU A 71 6.52 -1.64 -7.47
CA LEU A 71 7.16 -0.35 -7.75
C LEU A 71 6.44 0.81 -7.05
N SER A 72 5.10 0.80 -7.02
CA SER A 72 4.34 1.81 -6.27
C SER A 72 4.62 1.75 -4.76
N ALA A 73 4.87 0.57 -4.20
CA ALA A 73 5.27 0.43 -2.81
C ALA A 73 6.69 0.96 -2.55
N ILE A 74 7.63 0.74 -3.47
CA ILE A 74 9.00 1.30 -3.39
C ILE A 74 8.98 2.83 -3.46
N GLU A 75 8.26 3.40 -4.43
CA GLU A 75 8.09 4.85 -4.60
C GLU A 75 7.50 5.49 -3.33
N GLY A 76 6.36 4.97 -2.87
CA GLY A 76 5.68 5.51 -1.71
C GLY A 76 6.45 5.31 -0.40
N ALA A 77 7.15 4.19 -0.23
CA ALA A 77 8.01 3.95 0.93
C ALA A 77 9.21 4.91 0.97
N THR A 78 9.81 5.20 -0.18
CA THR A 78 10.90 6.18 -0.28
C THR A 78 10.43 7.55 0.20
N CYS A 79 9.24 7.99 -0.22
CA CYS A 79 8.63 9.22 0.27
C CYS A 79 8.25 9.15 1.76
N ARG A 80 7.56 8.09 2.20
CA ARG A 80 7.07 7.97 3.58
C ARG A 80 8.20 7.90 4.60
N GLN A 81 9.24 7.13 4.32
CA GLN A 81 10.33 6.85 5.26
C GLN A 81 11.42 7.93 5.22
N LEU A 82 11.81 8.37 4.01
CA LEU A 82 12.93 9.29 3.84
C LEU A 82 12.51 10.73 3.63
N GLY A 83 11.24 10.98 3.31
CA GLY A 83 10.72 12.29 2.94
C GLY A 83 11.03 12.69 1.49
N LYS A 84 11.57 11.77 0.68
CA LYS A 84 12.02 12.04 -0.68
C LYS A 84 11.05 11.43 -1.69
N ARG A 85 10.39 12.25 -2.51
CA ARG A 85 9.71 11.71 -3.69
C ARG A 85 10.75 11.53 -4.78
N ILE A 86 10.59 10.46 -5.53
CA ILE A 86 11.46 10.13 -6.65
C ILE A 86 10.59 10.07 -7.90
N PRO A 87 11.12 10.36 -9.10
CA PRO A 87 10.40 10.15 -10.35
C PRO A 87 9.83 8.72 -10.44
N PRO A 88 8.68 8.52 -11.13
CA PRO A 88 8.09 7.20 -11.30
C PRO A 88 9.10 6.19 -11.83
N LEU A 89 9.07 4.98 -11.30
CA LEU A 89 9.96 3.89 -11.68
C LEU A 89 9.46 3.17 -12.93
N SER A 90 10.40 2.66 -13.71
CA SER A 90 10.11 1.96 -14.95
C SER A 90 9.69 0.51 -14.68
N GLN A 91 8.44 0.22 -15.00
CA GLN A 91 7.95 -1.16 -15.06
C GLN A 91 8.70 -1.96 -16.12
N GLN A 92 9.04 -1.32 -17.25
CA GLN A 92 9.74 -1.96 -18.37
C GLN A 92 11.15 -2.42 -17.98
N HIS A 93 11.88 -1.61 -17.22
CA HIS A 93 13.20 -1.97 -16.75
C HIS A 93 13.17 -3.25 -15.89
N SER A 94 12.26 -3.31 -14.91
CA SER A 94 12.07 -4.53 -14.11
C SER A 94 11.64 -5.73 -14.96
N LEU A 95 10.80 -5.52 -15.97
CA LEU A 95 10.39 -6.57 -16.89
C LEU A 95 11.58 -7.15 -17.67
N ASP A 96 12.33 -6.29 -18.36
CA ASP A 96 13.36 -6.70 -19.31
C ASP A 96 14.64 -7.17 -18.61
N CYS A 97 15.02 -6.52 -17.50
CA CYS A 97 16.31 -6.76 -16.85
C CYS A 97 16.28 -7.75 -15.68
N TRP A 98 15.09 -8.12 -15.19
CA TRP A 98 14.99 -9.03 -14.05
C TRP A 98 13.91 -10.08 -14.21
N LEU A 99 12.66 -9.66 -14.44
CA LEU A 99 11.52 -10.57 -14.39
C LEU A 99 11.52 -11.56 -15.56
N GLN A 100 11.98 -11.14 -16.75
CA GLN A 100 12.17 -12.05 -17.89
C GLN A 100 13.10 -13.21 -17.54
N SER A 101 14.15 -12.98 -16.72
CA SER A 101 15.09 -14.04 -16.29
C SER A 101 14.47 -15.09 -15.37
N LYS A 102 13.31 -14.80 -14.76
CA LYS A 102 12.54 -15.75 -13.94
C LYS A 102 11.61 -16.63 -14.78
N GLY A 103 11.59 -16.40 -16.09
CA GLY A 103 10.78 -17.07 -17.10
C GLY A 103 10.04 -16.02 -17.94
N SER A 104 10.36 -15.93 -19.23
CA SER A 104 9.79 -14.92 -20.14
C SER A 104 8.26 -15.01 -20.25
N VAL A 105 7.70 -16.21 -20.21
CA VAL A 105 6.23 -16.41 -20.15
C VAL A 105 5.66 -15.81 -18.87
N LYS A 106 6.36 -15.92 -17.73
CA LYS A 106 5.87 -15.44 -16.43
C LYS A 106 5.79 -13.92 -16.36
N ALA A 107 6.77 -13.19 -16.89
CA ALA A 107 6.82 -11.73 -16.70
C ALA A 107 5.55 -10.98 -17.20
N CYS A 108 4.86 -11.51 -18.23
CA CYS A 108 3.56 -11.00 -18.70
C CYS A 108 2.39 -11.98 -18.52
N SER A 109 2.55 -13.05 -17.75
CA SER A 109 1.50 -14.03 -17.43
C SER A 109 1.29 -14.15 -15.91
N GLY A 110 1.72 -13.15 -15.14
CA GLY A 110 1.63 -13.12 -13.68
C GLY A 110 2.94 -13.43 -12.97
N GLY A 111 3.08 -12.85 -11.77
CA GLY A 111 4.26 -12.96 -10.93
C GLY A 111 3.94 -12.52 -9.51
N GLN A 112 4.98 -12.41 -8.68
CA GLN A 112 4.81 -12.07 -7.27
C GLN A 112 5.56 -10.79 -6.93
N THR A 113 4.99 -9.95 -6.05
CA THR A 113 5.56 -8.65 -5.70
C THR A 113 6.95 -8.77 -5.06
N PHE A 114 7.20 -9.86 -4.32
CA PHE A 114 8.52 -10.14 -3.74
C PHE A 114 9.62 -10.32 -4.78
N GLU A 115 9.30 -10.74 -6.02
CA GLU A 115 10.30 -10.88 -7.09
C GLU A 115 10.89 -9.53 -7.46
N VAL A 116 10.05 -8.49 -7.44
CA VAL A 116 10.42 -7.09 -7.76
C VAL A 116 11.13 -6.45 -6.57
N PHE A 117 10.69 -6.73 -5.34
CA PHE A 117 11.44 -6.30 -4.15
C PHE A 117 12.85 -6.90 -4.12
N ASN A 118 13.00 -8.20 -4.45
CA ASN A 118 14.31 -8.83 -4.59
C ASN A 118 15.19 -8.19 -5.67
N TYR A 119 14.58 -7.70 -6.75
CA TYR A 119 15.31 -6.93 -7.76
C TYR A 119 15.84 -5.63 -7.15
N ALA A 120 14.98 -4.87 -6.48
CA ALA A 120 15.31 -3.60 -5.85
C ALA A 120 16.32 -3.74 -4.67
N ILE A 121 16.45 -4.93 -4.08
CA ILE A 121 17.52 -5.24 -3.11
C ILE A 121 18.88 -5.38 -3.79
N LYS A 122 18.90 -5.97 -4.99
CA LYS A 122 20.13 -6.32 -5.72
C LYS A 122 20.61 -5.22 -6.66
N SER A 123 19.70 -4.35 -7.09
CA SER A 123 19.92 -3.33 -8.10
C SER A 123 19.04 -2.12 -7.82
N LYS A 124 19.42 -0.97 -8.39
CA LYS A 124 18.50 0.16 -8.51
C LYS A 124 17.56 -0.07 -9.67
N VAL A 125 16.33 0.43 -9.54
CA VAL A 125 15.34 0.46 -10.64
C VAL A 125 15.48 1.79 -11.36
N CYS A 126 15.53 1.79 -12.69
CA CYS A 126 15.53 2.99 -13.50
C CYS A 126 14.20 3.73 -13.50
N THR A 127 14.25 5.03 -13.79
CA THR A 127 13.07 5.87 -13.93
C THR A 127 12.29 5.59 -15.21
N ARG A 128 10.98 5.81 -15.20
CA ARG A 128 10.06 5.57 -16.32
C ARG A 128 10.38 6.45 -17.54
N ASP A 129 10.85 7.67 -17.33
CA ASP A 129 11.26 8.60 -18.40
C ASP A 129 12.51 8.09 -19.15
N SER A 130 13.47 7.51 -18.43
CA SER A 130 14.71 6.98 -19.01
C SER A 130 14.57 5.58 -19.59
N TYR A 131 13.59 4.82 -19.11
CA TYR A 131 13.23 3.50 -19.65
C TYR A 131 11.72 3.40 -19.89
N PRO A 132 11.20 3.95 -21.00
CA PRO A 132 9.76 3.98 -21.29
C PRO A 132 9.14 2.60 -21.53
N SER A 133 7.84 2.48 -21.21
CA SER A 133 7.07 1.26 -21.42
C SER A 133 6.75 1.01 -22.89
N THR A 134 7.10 -0.18 -23.37
CA THR A 134 6.68 -0.71 -24.68
C THR A 134 5.70 -1.87 -24.50
N THR A 135 5.91 -2.68 -23.48
CA THR A 135 5.16 -3.90 -23.21
C THR A 135 3.68 -3.63 -22.89
N HIS A 136 3.35 -2.47 -22.32
CA HIS A 136 1.96 -2.01 -22.14
C HIS A 136 1.12 -2.15 -23.42
N LYS A 137 1.68 -1.72 -24.56
CA LYS A 137 0.96 -1.67 -25.85
C LYS A 137 1.08 -2.96 -26.64
N THR A 138 2.23 -3.63 -26.54
CA THR A 138 2.58 -4.78 -27.38
C THR A 138 2.28 -6.12 -26.73
N GLY A 139 2.25 -6.19 -25.39
CA GLY A 139 2.25 -7.44 -24.62
C GLY A 139 3.57 -8.23 -24.72
N LYS A 140 4.60 -7.66 -25.37
CA LYS A 140 5.88 -8.32 -25.63
C LYS A 140 6.99 -7.67 -24.80
N LEU A 141 7.85 -8.50 -24.21
CA LEU A 141 9.05 -8.07 -23.49
C LEU A 141 10.10 -7.54 -24.48
N GLY A 142 10.93 -6.63 -23.99
CA GLY A 142 12.12 -6.15 -24.70
C GLY A 142 13.38 -6.91 -24.29
N GLU A 143 14.51 -6.40 -24.77
CA GLU A 143 15.84 -6.78 -24.29
C GLU A 143 16.26 -5.84 -23.15
N CYS A 144 16.94 -6.37 -22.14
CA CYS A 144 17.50 -5.54 -21.08
C CYS A 144 18.49 -4.53 -21.66
N LYS A 145 18.30 -3.25 -21.31
CA LYS A 145 19.19 -2.16 -21.72
C LYS A 145 19.94 -1.68 -20.50
N SER A 146 21.27 -1.62 -20.58
CA SER A 146 22.14 -1.16 -19.49
C SER A 146 22.12 0.35 -19.30
N ASN A 147 21.71 1.11 -20.33
CA ASN A 147 21.82 2.57 -20.33
C ASN A 147 20.46 3.17 -19.96
N CYS A 148 20.25 3.40 -18.66
CA CYS A 148 19.11 4.13 -18.14
C CYS A 148 19.49 4.91 -16.88
N ASN A 149 18.63 5.85 -16.48
CA ASN A 149 18.85 6.61 -15.26
C ASN A 149 18.35 5.78 -14.08
N GLU A 150 19.26 5.03 -13.46
CA GLU A 150 19.00 4.32 -12.21
C GLU A 150 18.47 5.29 -11.14
N CYS A 151 17.51 4.84 -10.33
CA CYS A 151 16.85 5.70 -9.37
C CYS A 151 17.01 5.23 -7.93
N VAL A 152 16.34 4.14 -7.55
CA VAL A 152 16.32 3.67 -6.15
C VAL A 152 16.42 2.16 -6.05
N GLY A 153 17.14 1.71 -5.04
CA GLY A 153 17.07 0.35 -4.48
C GLY A 153 16.61 0.39 -3.03
N ILE A 154 16.13 -0.74 -2.52
CA ILE A 154 15.66 -0.88 -1.13
C ILE A 154 16.67 -1.70 -0.32
N LYS A 155 16.60 -1.60 1.01
CA LYS A 155 17.47 -2.39 1.92
C LYS A 155 16.77 -3.62 2.45
N ASN A 156 15.47 -3.54 2.71
CA ASN A 156 14.70 -4.68 3.20
C ASN A 156 13.20 -4.55 2.90
N PHE A 157 12.50 -5.68 2.90
CA PHE A 157 11.05 -5.76 2.76
C PHE A 157 10.49 -6.89 3.63
N LYS A 158 9.19 -6.83 3.91
CA LYS A 158 8.41 -7.97 4.41
C LYS A 158 7.47 -8.43 3.31
N TRP A 159 7.31 -9.74 3.19
CA TRP A 159 6.31 -10.35 2.32
C TRP A 159 5.90 -11.69 2.93
N SER A 160 4.60 -11.98 2.89
CA SER A 160 4.04 -13.17 3.51
C SER A 160 3.30 -13.98 2.47
N TYR A 161 3.55 -15.29 2.35
CA TYR A 161 2.69 -16.18 1.57
C TYR A 161 1.55 -16.69 2.45
N THR A 162 0.58 -15.82 2.70
CA THR A 162 -0.55 -16.14 3.56
C THR A 162 -1.87 -16.08 2.81
N GLY A 163 -2.81 -16.91 3.29
CA GLY A 163 -4.23 -16.71 3.05
C GLY A 163 -4.70 -15.33 3.55
N SER A 164 -6.00 -15.10 3.56
CA SER A 164 -6.58 -13.88 4.14
C SER A 164 -6.37 -13.71 5.64
N SER A 165 -5.75 -14.68 6.32
CA SER A 165 -5.26 -14.56 7.69
C SER A 165 -3.74 -14.37 7.70
N ILE A 166 -3.30 -13.25 8.27
CA ILE A 166 -1.90 -13.07 8.67
C ILE A 166 -1.78 -13.73 10.03
N LEU A 167 -1.09 -14.88 10.10
CA LEU A 167 -0.69 -15.63 11.32
C LEU A 167 -1.26 -15.11 12.66
N TYR A 168 -2.50 -15.51 13.00
CA TYR A 168 -3.17 -15.22 14.28
C TYR A 168 -3.46 -13.75 14.63
N GLU A 169 -3.23 -12.80 13.72
CA GLU A 169 -3.52 -11.37 13.86
C GLU A 169 -4.66 -10.95 12.92
N ASP A 170 -5.42 -9.90 13.28
CA ASP A 170 -6.38 -9.30 12.36
C ASP A 170 -5.58 -8.61 11.23
N PRO A 171 -5.80 -8.98 9.94
CA PRO A 171 -5.14 -8.30 8.82
C PRO A 171 -5.28 -6.78 8.85
N TRP A 172 -6.37 -6.26 9.42
CA TRP A 172 -6.55 -4.84 9.67
C TRP A 172 -5.40 -4.22 10.44
N ASP A 173 -5.04 -4.79 11.59
CA ASP A 173 -4.03 -4.21 12.47
C ASP A 173 -2.65 -4.22 11.79
N VAL A 174 -2.32 -5.31 11.10
CA VAL A 174 -1.02 -5.46 10.41
C VAL A 174 -0.90 -4.53 9.20
N ILE A 175 -1.92 -4.49 8.35
CA ILE A 175 -1.88 -3.70 7.12
C ILE A 175 -1.94 -2.21 7.44
N THR A 176 -2.79 -1.79 8.39
CA THR A 176 -2.87 -0.37 8.78
C THR A 176 -1.60 0.12 9.46
N ASP A 177 -0.98 -0.71 10.33
CA ASP A 177 0.35 -0.42 10.88
C ASP A 177 1.40 -0.27 9.77
N ALA A 178 1.42 -1.21 8.81
CA ALA A 178 2.36 -1.18 7.70
C ALA A 178 2.19 0.08 6.83
N ILE A 179 0.95 0.42 6.45
CA ILE A 179 0.63 1.62 5.68
C ILE A 179 1.10 2.88 6.41
N TYR A 180 0.74 3.00 7.68
CA TYR A 180 1.06 4.18 8.46
C TYR A 180 2.56 4.32 8.71
N ASN A 181 3.26 3.23 9.01
CA ASN A 181 4.66 3.28 9.45
C ASN A 181 5.68 3.22 8.31
N TYR A 182 5.40 2.48 7.26
CA TYR A 182 6.37 2.17 6.22
C TYR A 182 5.99 2.70 4.84
N GLY A 183 4.70 2.94 4.58
CA GLY A 183 4.19 3.35 3.27
C GLY A 183 3.36 2.24 2.62
N PRO A 184 3.15 2.27 1.29
CA PRO A 184 2.14 1.43 0.66
C PRO A 184 2.39 -0.07 0.82
N VAL A 185 1.30 -0.84 0.92
CA VAL A 185 1.31 -2.29 1.09
C VAL A 185 0.79 -2.95 -0.18
N THR A 186 1.56 -3.86 -0.77
CA THR A 186 1.12 -4.69 -1.90
C THR A 186 0.26 -5.83 -1.40
N VAL A 187 -0.83 -6.14 -2.09
CA VAL A 187 -1.68 -7.30 -1.81
C VAL A 187 -2.12 -7.94 -3.13
N SER A 188 -2.38 -9.24 -3.09
CA SER A 188 -3.08 -9.96 -4.15
C SER A 188 -4.58 -9.97 -3.85
N VAL A 189 -5.40 -9.76 -4.88
CA VAL A 189 -6.86 -9.77 -4.85
C VAL A 189 -7.38 -10.62 -6.01
N CYS A 190 -8.68 -10.90 -5.98
CA CYS A 190 -9.40 -11.58 -7.05
C CYS A 190 -10.13 -10.52 -7.90
N SER A 191 -9.61 -10.21 -9.08
CA SER A 191 -10.17 -9.17 -9.95
C SER A 191 -11.47 -9.59 -10.66
N LEU A 192 -11.79 -10.88 -10.64
CA LEU A 192 -13.02 -11.46 -11.18
C LEU A 192 -14.22 -11.36 -10.23
N MET A 193 -14.05 -10.78 -9.04
CA MET A 193 -15.17 -10.56 -8.13
C MET A 193 -16.25 -9.69 -8.81
N PRO A 194 -17.56 -9.99 -8.62
CA PRO A 194 -18.62 -9.24 -9.26
C PRO A 194 -18.50 -7.73 -8.98
N GLY A 195 -18.58 -6.94 -10.04
CA GLY A 195 -18.50 -5.47 -9.97
C GLY A 195 -17.09 -4.90 -9.81
N PHE A 196 -16.04 -5.71 -9.60
CA PHE A 196 -14.68 -5.19 -9.43
C PHE A 196 -14.19 -4.45 -10.69
N ASN A 197 -14.33 -5.09 -11.85
CA ASN A 197 -13.95 -4.49 -13.15
C ASN A 197 -14.86 -3.32 -13.57
N LEU A 198 -16.09 -3.25 -13.06
CA LEU A 198 -17.08 -2.21 -13.36
C LEU A 198 -17.11 -1.08 -12.31
N TYR A 199 -16.28 -1.16 -11.28
CA TYR A 199 -16.23 -0.17 -10.21
C TYR A 199 -15.93 1.23 -10.77
N SER A 200 -16.70 2.22 -10.33
CA SER A 200 -16.59 3.63 -10.76
C SER A 200 -16.58 4.64 -9.59
N GLY A 201 -16.80 4.19 -8.35
CA GLY A 201 -16.77 5.05 -7.16
C GLY A 201 -17.49 4.46 -5.96
N GLY A 202 -17.36 5.11 -4.80
CA GLY A 202 -18.00 4.71 -3.54
C GLY A 202 -17.31 3.53 -2.83
N TYR A 203 -18.03 2.90 -1.90
CA TYR A 203 -17.55 1.76 -1.13
C TYR A 203 -17.80 0.45 -1.88
N TYR A 204 -16.73 -0.24 -2.27
CA TYR A 204 -16.82 -1.58 -2.86
C TYR A 204 -16.86 -2.64 -1.77
N GLU A 205 -17.98 -3.34 -1.66
CA GLU A 205 -18.14 -4.50 -0.79
C GLU A 205 -18.19 -5.76 -1.66
N PRO A 206 -17.20 -6.68 -1.56
CA PRO A 206 -17.26 -7.92 -2.31
C PRO A 206 -18.49 -8.74 -1.89
N PRO A 207 -19.25 -9.33 -2.83
CA PRO A 207 -20.57 -9.89 -2.52
C PRO A 207 -20.53 -11.19 -1.71
N THR A 208 -19.45 -11.97 -1.79
CA THR A 208 -19.33 -13.24 -1.04
C THR A 208 -17.89 -13.53 -0.60
N CYS A 209 -17.75 -13.85 0.68
CA CYS A 209 -16.58 -14.49 1.26
C CYS A 209 -16.32 -15.85 0.59
N GLY A 210 -15.08 -16.09 0.12
CA GLY A 210 -14.64 -17.44 -0.29
C GLY A 210 -15.43 -18.06 -1.45
N SER A 211 -15.91 -17.23 -2.39
CA SER A 211 -16.56 -17.72 -3.60
C SER A 211 -15.67 -18.72 -4.34
N ILE A 212 -16.27 -19.62 -5.12
CA ILE A 212 -15.57 -20.66 -5.91
C ILE A 212 -14.55 -20.08 -6.92
N TRP A 213 -14.62 -18.77 -7.14
CA TRP A 213 -13.76 -17.97 -8.01
C TRP A 213 -12.55 -17.37 -7.29
N CYS A 214 -12.57 -17.30 -5.95
CA CYS A 214 -11.59 -16.57 -5.14
C CYS A 214 -11.25 -17.33 -3.83
N GLY A 215 -10.64 -18.51 -3.95
CA GLY A 215 -9.93 -19.17 -2.84
C GLY A 215 -8.48 -18.69 -2.68
N THR A 216 -7.77 -19.16 -1.64
CA THR A 216 -6.34 -18.85 -1.37
C THR A 216 -5.39 -19.13 -2.53
N ARG A 217 -5.83 -19.88 -3.54
CA ARG A 217 -5.08 -20.26 -4.74
C ARG A 217 -5.59 -19.61 -6.04
N GLN A 218 -6.57 -18.70 -5.97
CA GLN A 218 -7.24 -18.12 -7.14
C GLN A 218 -7.14 -16.57 -7.19
N VAL A 219 -6.22 -15.98 -6.44
CA VAL A 219 -5.87 -14.56 -6.67
C VAL A 219 -5.19 -14.42 -8.02
N ASP A 220 -5.61 -13.44 -8.80
CA ASP A 220 -5.19 -13.23 -10.19
C ASP A 220 -4.61 -11.82 -10.43
N HIS A 221 -4.71 -10.93 -9.44
CA HIS A 221 -4.35 -9.54 -9.61
C HIS A 221 -3.65 -8.98 -8.38
N ALA A 222 -2.65 -8.14 -8.59
CA ALA A 222 -1.91 -7.47 -7.52
C ALA A 222 -2.16 -5.96 -7.56
N VAL A 223 -2.45 -5.40 -6.40
CA VAL A 223 -2.83 -4.00 -6.19
C VAL A 223 -2.07 -3.44 -5.00
N THR A 224 -2.11 -2.13 -4.80
CA THR A 224 -1.41 -1.47 -3.69
C THR A 224 -2.41 -0.78 -2.77
N LEU A 225 -2.40 -1.11 -1.49
CA LEU A 225 -3.14 -0.39 -0.46
C LEU A 225 -2.32 0.83 -0.04
N ILE A 226 -2.91 2.02 -0.14
CA ILE A 226 -2.26 3.30 0.10
C ILE A 226 -2.85 4.08 1.27
N GLY A 227 -3.90 3.56 1.88
CA GLY A 227 -4.62 4.22 2.94
C GLY A 227 -5.73 3.34 3.49
N TYR A 228 -6.38 3.82 4.53
CA TYR A 228 -7.46 3.12 5.20
C TYR A 228 -8.34 4.11 5.96
N GLY A 229 -9.53 3.66 6.35
CA GLY A 229 -10.41 4.42 7.21
C GLY A 229 -11.57 3.60 7.74
N VAL A 230 -12.33 4.22 8.64
CA VAL A 230 -13.59 3.71 9.16
C VAL A 230 -14.68 4.68 8.75
N SER A 231 -15.76 4.18 8.14
CA SER A 231 -16.91 5.02 7.78
C SER A 231 -17.67 5.46 9.03
N GLU A 232 -18.55 6.46 8.90
CA GLU A 232 -19.46 6.87 9.98
C GLU A 232 -20.34 5.72 10.49
N SER A 233 -20.64 4.75 9.62
CA SER A 233 -21.38 3.54 9.95
C SER A 233 -20.52 2.41 10.56
N GLY A 234 -19.24 2.66 10.81
CA GLY A 234 -18.31 1.72 11.43
C GLY A 234 -17.70 0.69 10.47
N LYS A 235 -17.89 0.83 9.14
CA LYS A 235 -17.32 -0.10 8.15
C LYS A 235 -15.86 0.26 7.87
N ARG A 236 -14.97 -0.72 7.97
CA ARG A 236 -13.55 -0.54 7.69
C ARG A 236 -13.28 -0.67 6.19
N TYR A 237 -12.44 0.21 5.63
CA TYR A 237 -12.02 0.13 4.24
C TYR A 237 -10.54 0.42 4.07
N TYR A 238 -10.00 -0.10 2.97
CA TYR A 238 -8.71 0.34 2.43
C TYR A 238 -8.92 1.20 1.20
N ILE A 239 -7.97 2.11 0.98
CA ILE A 239 -7.82 2.85 -0.26
C ILE A 239 -6.85 2.07 -1.14
N MET A 240 -7.36 1.52 -2.23
CA MET A 240 -6.62 0.67 -3.16
C MET A 240 -6.25 1.44 -4.43
N LYS A 241 -4.97 1.42 -4.78
CA LYS A 241 -4.41 1.89 -6.05
C LYS A 241 -4.31 0.72 -7.02
N ASN A 242 -4.96 0.85 -8.18
CA ASN A 242 -4.92 -0.16 -9.24
C ASN A 242 -3.86 0.20 -10.33
N SER A 243 -3.76 -0.61 -11.38
CA SER A 243 -2.84 -0.42 -12.52
C SER A 243 -3.58 -0.51 -13.86
N TRP A 244 -4.84 -0.09 -13.90
CA TRP A 244 -5.69 -0.10 -15.11
C TRP A 244 -5.95 1.31 -15.68
N GLY A 245 -5.13 2.28 -15.29
CA GLY A 245 -5.26 3.67 -15.70
C GLY A 245 -6.38 4.45 -15.01
N LEU A 246 -6.46 5.73 -15.35
CA LEU A 246 -7.30 6.71 -14.64
C LEU A 246 -8.79 6.60 -14.94
N SER A 247 -9.18 5.91 -16.01
CA SER A 247 -10.59 5.74 -16.39
C SER A 247 -11.30 4.66 -15.58
N TRP A 248 -10.56 3.79 -14.89
CA TRP A 248 -11.13 2.76 -14.04
C TRP A 248 -11.32 3.29 -12.61
N GLY A 249 -12.43 2.96 -11.95
CA GLY A 249 -12.70 3.41 -10.59
C GLY A 249 -12.71 4.92 -10.42
N ASN A 250 -12.37 5.38 -9.22
CA ASN A 250 -12.20 6.80 -8.95
C ASN A 250 -10.76 7.21 -9.27
N LYS A 251 -10.52 7.63 -10.52
CA LYS A 251 -9.17 8.00 -11.03
C LYS A 251 -8.12 6.91 -10.82
N GLY A 252 -8.53 5.65 -10.99
CA GLY A 252 -7.69 4.46 -10.80
C GLY A 252 -7.60 3.96 -9.36
N PHE A 253 -8.34 4.56 -8.42
CA PHE A 253 -8.44 4.14 -7.02
C PHE A 253 -9.81 3.54 -6.68
N MET A 254 -9.87 2.79 -5.57
CA MET A 254 -11.09 2.19 -5.03
C MET A 254 -11.06 2.21 -3.50
N ASN A 255 -12.19 2.56 -2.87
CA ASN A 255 -12.41 2.23 -1.46
C ASN A 255 -12.99 0.82 -1.39
N ILE A 256 -12.25 -0.12 -0.81
CA ILE A 256 -12.63 -1.54 -0.75
C ILE A 256 -12.79 -1.97 0.71
N SER A 257 -13.86 -2.73 0.98
CA SER A 257 -14.15 -3.32 2.30
C SER A 257 -12.93 -4.05 2.87
N ALA A 258 -12.54 -3.68 4.09
CA ALA A 258 -11.53 -4.38 4.88
C ALA A 258 -12.13 -5.49 5.76
N ASP A 259 -13.45 -5.45 5.97
CA ASP A 259 -14.18 -6.41 6.81
C ASP A 259 -14.52 -7.72 6.10
N MET A 260 -14.35 -7.78 4.78
CA MET A 260 -14.67 -8.96 4.00
C MET A 260 -13.53 -9.98 4.04
N CYS A 261 -13.84 -11.19 4.49
CA CYS A 261 -12.87 -12.27 4.53
C CYS A 261 -12.43 -12.69 3.12
N SER A 262 -11.18 -13.18 2.99
CA SER A 262 -10.67 -13.70 1.69
C SER A 262 -10.61 -12.66 0.56
N THR A 263 -10.37 -11.40 0.90
CA THR A 263 -10.20 -10.31 -0.09
C THR A 263 -8.73 -10.03 -0.40
N PHE A 264 -7.89 -9.93 0.64
CA PHE A 264 -6.49 -9.55 0.51
C PHE A 264 -5.59 -10.72 0.89
N PHE A 265 -4.63 -11.01 0.02
CA PHE A 265 -3.67 -12.09 0.17
C PHE A 265 -2.27 -11.58 -0.06
N ASN A 266 -1.28 -12.35 0.37
CA ASN A 266 0.13 -12.10 0.10
C ASN A 266 0.61 -10.66 0.39
N PRO A 267 0.34 -10.11 1.59
CA PRO A 267 0.74 -8.75 1.90
C PRO A 267 2.26 -8.60 1.86
N GLY A 268 2.73 -7.47 1.33
CA GLY A 268 4.15 -7.14 1.32
C GLY A 268 4.40 -5.64 1.29
N TRP A 269 5.47 -5.20 1.95
CA TRP A 269 5.84 -3.79 2.03
C TRP A 269 7.33 -3.62 2.25
N VAL A 270 7.85 -2.48 1.81
CA VAL A 270 9.26 -2.13 2.00
C VAL A 270 9.47 -1.68 3.45
N THR A 271 10.30 -2.39 4.20
CA THR A 271 10.55 -2.07 5.62
C THR A 271 11.70 -1.11 5.79
N SER A 272 12.58 -0.99 4.80
CA SER A 272 13.71 -0.07 4.85
C SER A 272 14.15 0.37 3.46
N VAL A 273 14.17 1.69 3.27
CA VAL A 273 14.88 2.40 2.19
C VAL A 273 15.94 3.30 2.84
N SER A 274 17.02 3.59 2.13
CA SER A 274 18.08 4.46 2.62
C SER A 274 18.52 5.48 1.57
N MET A 275 19.08 6.60 2.01
CA MET A 275 19.50 7.69 1.11
C MET A 275 20.61 7.25 0.15
N ASP A 276 21.54 6.39 0.57
CA ASP A 276 22.57 5.78 -0.28
C ASP A 276 21.99 4.80 -1.32
N GLY A 277 20.78 4.31 -1.09
CA GLY A 277 20.00 3.53 -2.04
C GLY A 277 19.44 4.35 -3.20
N ILE A 278 19.44 5.68 -3.11
CA ILE A 278 18.96 6.60 -4.16
C ILE A 278 20.16 7.12 -4.96
N SER A 279 20.06 7.16 -6.28
CA SER A 279 21.08 7.76 -7.15
C SER A 279 21.08 9.29 -7.07
N ASP A 280 22.22 9.91 -7.40
CA ASP A 280 22.31 11.36 -7.53
C ASP A 280 21.32 11.93 -8.56
N TYR A 281 21.01 11.15 -9.62
CA TYR A 281 20.00 11.52 -10.60
C TYR A 281 18.63 11.75 -9.95
N CYS A 282 18.21 10.84 -9.06
CA CYS A 282 16.91 10.89 -8.40
C CYS A 282 16.89 11.76 -7.13
N LEU A 283 18.04 11.95 -6.46
CA LEU A 283 18.12 12.89 -5.33
C LEU A 283 17.79 14.33 -5.77
N ASN A 284 18.15 14.68 -7.00
CA ASN A 284 17.96 16.02 -7.57
C ASN A 284 16.68 16.16 -8.41
N ARG A 285 15.78 15.17 -8.39
CA ARG A 285 14.52 15.18 -9.15
C ARG A 285 13.34 14.76 -8.28
N GLU A 286 12.16 15.22 -8.66
CA GLU A 286 10.88 14.85 -8.08
C GLU A 286 9.94 14.46 -9.24
N PRO A 287 8.83 13.75 -9.00
CA PRO A 287 7.78 13.58 -10.01
C PRO A 287 7.27 14.92 -10.54
N ASP A 288 6.72 14.92 -11.76
CA ASP A 288 5.93 16.05 -12.22
C ASP A 288 4.72 16.21 -11.28
N LYS A 289 4.36 17.46 -10.95
CA LYS A 289 3.20 17.77 -10.10
C LYS A 289 1.93 17.13 -10.63
N ASN A 290 1.78 17.02 -11.95
CA ASN A 290 0.62 16.40 -12.58
C ASN A 290 0.57 14.87 -12.41
N GLU A 291 1.68 14.24 -12.03
CA GLU A 291 1.75 12.81 -11.74
C GLU A 291 1.43 12.50 -10.27
N ILE A 292 1.46 13.49 -9.39
CA ILE A 292 1.20 13.31 -7.95
C ILE A 292 -0.32 13.27 -7.72
N ALA A 293 -0.78 12.18 -7.12
CA ALA A 293 -2.18 12.03 -6.71
C ALA A 293 -2.38 12.77 -5.39
N HIS A 294 -3.24 13.78 -5.39
CA HIS A 294 -3.61 14.56 -4.21
C HIS A 294 -4.94 14.11 -3.62
N ASP A 295 -5.21 14.52 -2.38
CA ASP A 295 -6.44 14.24 -1.61
C ASP A 295 -7.70 14.37 -2.46
N PHE A 296 -8.19 13.24 -2.94
CA PHE A 296 -9.57 13.11 -3.38
C PHE A 296 -10.30 12.38 -2.25
N VAL A 297 -11.40 12.98 -1.78
CA VAL A 297 -12.43 12.22 -1.08
C VAL A 297 -12.90 11.16 -2.08
N ILE A 298 -12.62 9.89 -1.80
CA ILE A 298 -13.13 8.75 -2.60
C ILE A 298 -14.48 8.35 -2.06
#